data_AF-A0A970N3F7-F1
#
_entry.id   AF-A0A970N3F7-F1
#
_cell.length_a   1.000
_cell.length_b   1.000
_cell.length_c   1.000
_cell.angle_alpha   90.00
_cell.angle_beta   90.00
_cell.angle_gamma   90.00
#
_symmetry.space_group_name_H-M   'P 1'
#
loop_
_entity.id
_entity.type
_entity.pdbx_description
1 polymer ?
#
loop_
_entity_poly.entity_id
_entity_poly.type
_entity_poly.pdbx_seq_one_letter_code
_entity_poly.pdbx_strand_id
1 'polypeptide(L)'
;MGSLKKLFAKKEYELILSLTNKSHDALSLYYRLESFFHLEQFEKAIALIKKENNHFKEYTFEMMQIHFASLIKLKLYEEAYQIVKHYENFPYISQEVEEYLSSATQMIRNYELKNRPKPLLSDEQLETMLLHPKDENDLIIALENIRQRKVSNFFKPLRKLIVGNVASNFIKTFALMLLIENKDEKEITFTKNEKTFSLIPKDINLLDYNLLEEDLFDDIETLTKNTTIRDVSRQLFDQLFFLLFPDVVANMDETNLLTGALIVLAGEYLKTQINLDDIILKLQLNKNELEEYVSKYRLLIVNSFD
;
A
#
# COMPACT_ATOMS: atom_id res chain seq x y z
N MET A 1 13.81 32.85 19.08
CA MET A 1 13.63 31.37 18.98
C MET A 1 12.22 30.89 19.34
N GLY A 2 11.65 31.21 20.52
CA GLY A 2 10.34 30.66 20.93
C GLY A 2 9.07 31.21 20.26
N SER A 3 9.14 32.28 19.45
CA SER A 3 7.96 32.92 18.85
C SER A 3 7.48 32.19 17.58
N LEU A 4 8.36 32.01 16.58
CA LEU A 4 7.98 31.36 15.30
C LEU A 4 7.48 29.93 15.48
N LYS A 5 8.13 29.14 16.33
CA LYS A 5 7.67 27.78 16.68
C LYS A 5 6.26 27.77 17.28
N LYS A 6 5.93 28.73 18.13
CA LYS A 6 4.59 28.87 18.73
C LYS A 6 3.55 29.28 17.68
N LEU A 7 3.90 30.22 16.81
CA LEU A 7 3.02 30.63 15.70
C LEU A 7 2.75 29.46 14.76
N PHE A 8 3.78 28.65 14.49
CA PHE A 8 3.68 27.50 13.61
C PHE A 8 2.78 26.42 14.22
N ALA A 9 2.94 26.13 15.52
CA ALA A 9 2.05 25.22 16.24
C ALA A 9 0.58 25.69 16.26
N LYS A 10 0.34 27.01 16.20
CA LYS A 10 -0.99 27.61 16.07
C LYS A 10 -1.51 27.70 14.62
N LYS A 11 -0.74 27.21 13.64
CA LYS A 11 -1.05 27.28 12.20
C LYS A 11 -1.18 28.71 11.67
N GLU A 12 -0.51 29.68 12.29
CA GLU A 12 -0.50 31.08 11.89
C GLU A 12 0.51 31.33 10.74
N TYR A 13 0.40 30.56 9.65
CA TYR A 13 1.39 30.51 8.57
C TYR A 13 1.55 31.85 7.84
N GLU A 14 0.46 32.55 7.54
CA GLU A 14 0.50 33.87 6.89
C GLU A 14 1.22 34.92 7.76
N LEU A 15 1.04 34.86 9.07
CA LEU A 15 1.75 35.74 9.99
C LEU A 15 3.26 35.43 9.98
N ILE A 16 3.64 34.15 9.98
CA ILE A 16 5.04 33.73 9.84
C ILE A 16 5.64 34.25 8.54
N LEU A 17 4.93 34.15 7.41
CA LEU A 17 5.40 34.68 6.13
C LEU A 17 5.64 36.19 6.20
N SER A 18 4.72 36.94 6.82
CA SER A 18 4.84 38.39 6.97
C SER A 18 6.04 38.80 7.84
N LEU A 19 6.26 38.10 8.95
CA LEU A 19 7.32 38.39 9.92
C LEU A 19 8.70 38.00 9.40
N THR A 20 8.76 36.96 8.58
CA THR A 20 10.04 36.44 8.09
C THR A 20 10.46 37.08 6.78
N ASN A 21 9.62 37.76 5.98
CA ASN A 21 9.92 38.04 4.56
C ASN A 21 11.29 38.68 4.22
N LYS A 22 11.89 39.47 5.13
CA LYS A 22 13.21 40.12 4.95
C LYS A 22 14.36 39.39 5.62
N SER A 23 14.08 38.35 6.40
CA SER A 23 15.07 37.61 7.15
C SER A 23 15.74 36.55 6.27
N HIS A 24 17.05 36.39 6.45
CA HIS A 24 17.86 35.39 5.74
C HIS A 24 18.57 34.41 6.71
N ASP A 25 18.23 34.46 7.99
CA ASP A 25 18.72 33.46 8.94
C ASP A 25 18.03 32.10 8.73
N ALA A 26 18.76 31.02 9.01
CA ALA A 26 18.33 29.65 8.75
C ALA A 26 16.97 29.31 9.38
N LEU A 27 16.71 29.76 10.62
CA LEU A 27 15.47 29.47 11.33
C LEU A 27 14.26 30.19 10.70
N SER A 28 14.40 31.46 10.35
CA SER A 28 13.35 32.22 9.66
C SER A 28 13.07 31.65 8.27
N LEU A 29 14.10 31.21 7.55
CA LEU A 29 13.95 30.58 6.24
C LEU A 29 13.26 29.22 6.34
N TYR A 30 13.63 28.39 7.33
CA TYR A 30 12.98 27.11 7.61
C TYR A 30 11.47 27.29 7.86
N TYR A 31 11.08 28.16 8.79
CA TYR A 31 9.67 28.40 9.07
C TYR A 31 8.91 29.05 7.91
N ARG A 32 9.58 29.85 7.08
CA ARG A 32 8.97 30.39 5.85
C ARG A 32 8.72 29.28 4.83
N LEU A 33 9.69 28.38 4.65
CA LEU A 33 9.59 27.25 3.74
C LEU A 33 8.43 26.33 4.13
N GLU A 34 8.38 25.93 5.40
CA GLU A 34 7.29 25.13 5.98
C GLU A 34 5.92 25.82 5.81
N SER A 35 5.86 27.14 6.05
CA SER A 35 4.61 27.90 5.89
C SER A 35 4.14 27.94 4.44
N PHE A 36 5.05 28.09 3.45
CA PHE A 36 4.67 27.99 2.04
C PHE A 36 4.15 26.59 1.70
N PHE A 37 4.78 25.53 2.21
CA PHE A 37 4.35 24.16 1.97
C PHE A 37 2.95 23.89 2.54
N HIS A 38 2.67 24.28 3.79
CA HIS A 38 1.37 24.10 4.42
C HIS A 38 0.24 24.93 3.79
N LEU A 39 0.57 26.05 3.16
CA LEU A 39 -0.39 26.87 2.40
C LEU A 39 -0.52 26.41 0.94
N GLU A 40 0.04 25.25 0.58
CA GLU A 40 0.07 24.69 -0.78
C GLU A 40 0.70 25.63 -1.83
N GLN A 41 1.55 26.56 -1.39
CA GLN A 41 2.30 27.49 -2.25
C GLN A 41 3.63 26.86 -2.69
N PHE A 42 3.55 25.68 -3.30
CA PHE A 42 4.70 24.80 -3.59
C PHE A 42 5.74 25.46 -4.49
N GLU A 43 5.32 26.24 -5.49
CA GLU A 43 6.24 26.96 -6.39
C GLU A 43 7.08 27.99 -5.63
N LYS A 44 6.49 28.65 -4.63
CA LYS A 44 7.22 29.61 -3.79
C LYS A 44 8.19 28.91 -2.85
N ALA A 45 7.82 27.73 -2.33
CA ALA A 45 8.71 26.90 -1.53
C ALA A 45 9.95 26.48 -2.35
N ILE A 46 9.75 25.97 -3.56
CA ILE A 46 10.84 25.58 -4.49
C ILE A 46 11.71 26.79 -4.85
N ALA A 47 11.11 27.95 -5.13
CA ALA A 47 11.85 29.17 -5.45
C ALA A 47 12.72 29.64 -4.27
N LEU A 48 12.22 29.53 -3.04
CA LEU A 48 12.97 29.87 -1.84
C LEU A 48 14.18 28.94 -1.65
N ILE A 49 13.99 27.63 -1.84
CA ILE A 49 15.06 26.63 -1.77
C ILE A 49 16.16 26.95 -2.78
N LYS A 50 15.79 27.17 -4.05
CA LYS A 50 16.75 27.48 -5.12
C LYS A 50 17.53 28.76 -4.83
N LYS A 51 16.89 29.78 -4.25
CA LYS A 51 17.50 31.07 -3.95
C LYS A 51 18.45 31.02 -2.74
N GLU A 52 18.04 30.33 -1.67
CA GLU A 52 18.68 30.41 -0.36
C GLU A 52 19.41 29.12 0.05
N ASN A 53 19.71 28.23 -0.92
CA ASN A 53 20.27 26.88 -0.69
C ASN A 53 21.42 26.83 0.34
N ASN A 54 22.33 27.82 0.29
CA ASN A 54 23.50 27.90 1.18
C ASN A 54 23.16 28.16 2.66
N HIS A 55 21.95 28.65 2.95
CA HIS A 55 21.50 29.01 4.31
C HIS A 55 20.75 27.89 5.02
N PHE A 56 20.44 26.78 4.34
CA PHE A 56 19.71 25.64 4.91
C PHE A 56 20.61 24.57 5.53
N LYS A 57 21.90 24.82 5.75
CA LYS A 57 22.84 23.78 6.24
C LYS A 57 22.33 23.02 7.48
N GLU A 58 21.76 23.74 8.45
CA GLU A 58 21.21 23.18 9.69
C GLU A 58 19.87 22.46 9.51
N TYR A 59 19.16 22.70 8.40
CA TYR A 59 17.83 22.16 8.07
C TYR A 59 17.84 21.46 6.71
N THR A 60 18.98 20.87 6.33
CA THR A 60 19.20 20.35 4.97
C THR A 60 18.23 19.21 4.68
N PHE A 61 17.98 18.35 5.67
CA PHE A 61 17.11 17.20 5.53
C PHE A 61 15.64 17.64 5.36
N GLU A 62 15.15 18.51 6.23
CA GLU A 62 13.78 19.03 6.17
C GLU A 62 13.54 19.82 4.88
N MET A 63 14.51 20.64 4.48
CA MET A 63 14.48 21.36 3.21
C MET A 63 14.36 20.41 2.02
N MET A 64 15.16 19.34 2.00
CA MET A 64 15.12 18.31 0.97
C MET A 64 13.76 17.60 0.92
N GLN A 65 13.21 17.21 2.08
CA GLN A 65 11.89 16.59 2.16
C GLN A 65 10.80 17.49 1.57
N ILE A 66 10.81 18.78 1.93
CA ILE A 66 9.87 19.76 1.40
C ILE A 66 10.06 19.96 -0.11
N HIS A 67 11.32 19.94 -0.59
CA HIS A 67 11.62 20.06 -2.02
C HIS A 67 10.99 18.92 -2.81
N PHE A 68 11.24 17.66 -2.41
CA PHE A 68 10.65 16.50 -3.07
C PHE A 68 9.13 16.48 -2.96
N ALA A 69 8.58 16.74 -1.78
CA ALA A 69 7.14 16.77 -1.58
C ALA A 69 6.47 17.84 -2.46
N SER A 70 7.08 19.02 -2.58
CA SER A 70 6.58 20.10 -3.45
C SER A 70 6.58 19.69 -4.92
N LEU A 71 7.69 19.11 -5.41
CA LEU A 71 7.79 18.64 -6.80
C LEU A 71 6.78 17.54 -7.12
N ILE A 72 6.59 16.59 -6.19
CA ILE A 72 5.61 15.52 -6.32
C ILE A 72 4.18 16.07 -6.35
N LYS A 73 3.85 17.03 -5.47
CA LYS A 73 2.53 17.67 -5.44
C LYS A 73 2.22 18.43 -6.73
N LEU A 74 3.23 19.06 -7.32
CA LEU A 74 3.15 19.72 -8.63
C LEU A 74 3.24 18.76 -9.83
N LYS A 75 3.41 17.46 -9.58
CA LYS A 75 3.59 16.42 -10.61
C LYS A 75 4.81 16.64 -11.52
N LEU A 76 5.83 17.34 -11.01
CA LEU A 76 7.10 17.61 -11.70
C LEU A 76 8.10 16.47 -11.45
N TYR A 77 7.78 15.26 -11.89
CA TYR A 77 8.54 14.04 -11.56
C TYR A 77 9.95 14.03 -12.16
N GLU A 78 10.12 14.50 -13.40
CA GLU A 78 11.43 14.62 -14.04
C GLU A 78 12.38 15.54 -13.25
N GLU A 79 11.86 16.68 -12.77
CA GLU A 79 12.62 17.58 -11.90
C GLU A 79 12.93 16.90 -10.56
N ALA A 80 12.00 16.13 -9.99
CA ALA A 80 12.25 15.37 -8.77
C ALA A 80 13.41 14.37 -8.95
N TYR A 81 13.45 13.60 -10.05
CA TYR A 81 14.58 12.68 -10.33
C TYR A 81 15.91 13.41 -10.50
N GLN A 82 15.92 14.59 -11.12
CA GLN A 82 17.13 15.41 -11.24
C GLN A 82 17.61 15.91 -9.88
N ILE A 83 16.68 16.27 -8.99
CA ILE A 83 16.98 16.72 -7.64
C ILE A 83 17.54 15.61 -6.75
N VAL A 84 17.12 14.35 -6.93
CA VAL A 84 17.78 13.20 -6.27
C VAL A 84 19.26 13.19 -6.57
N LYS A 85 19.63 13.20 -7.87
CA LYS A 85 21.03 13.24 -8.30
C LYS A 85 21.78 14.46 -7.79
N HIS A 86 21.10 15.60 -7.68
CA HIS A 86 21.71 16.81 -7.13
C HIS A 86 22.13 16.61 -5.67
N TYR A 87 21.24 16.07 -4.82
CA TYR A 87 21.52 15.86 -3.41
C TYR A 87 22.47 14.68 -3.13
N GLU A 88 22.47 13.64 -3.97
CA GLU A 88 23.48 12.56 -3.91
C GLU A 88 24.91 13.07 -4.07
N ASN A 89 25.10 14.19 -4.78
CA ASN A 89 26.42 14.78 -5.02
C ASN A 89 26.83 15.80 -3.92
N PHE A 90 26.07 15.95 -2.84
CA PHE A 90 26.43 16.89 -1.76
C PHE A 90 27.59 16.35 -0.91
N PRO A 91 28.58 17.19 -0.55
CA PRO A 91 29.80 16.74 0.13
C PRO A 91 29.61 16.30 1.59
N TYR A 92 28.41 16.46 2.17
CA TYR A 92 28.07 15.95 3.51
C TYR A 92 26.62 15.49 3.50
N ILE A 93 26.43 14.19 3.63
CA ILE A 93 25.13 13.54 3.72
C ILE A 93 25.09 12.84 5.08
N SER A 94 24.14 13.20 5.95
CA SER A 94 23.92 12.41 7.16
C SER A 94 23.36 11.04 6.77
N GLN A 95 23.51 10.02 7.62
CA GLN A 95 22.96 8.69 7.35
C GLN A 95 21.45 8.74 7.04
N GLU A 96 20.69 9.58 7.76
CA GLU A 96 19.26 9.79 7.51
C GLU A 96 18.98 10.34 6.10
N VAL A 97 19.83 11.22 5.58
CA VAL A 97 19.70 11.76 4.22
C VAL A 97 20.07 10.67 3.20
N GLU A 98 21.10 9.85 3.44
CA GLU A 98 21.47 8.73 2.56
C GLU A 98 20.35 7.70 2.45
N GLU A 99 19.79 7.27 3.58
CA GLU A 99 18.67 6.34 3.65
C GLU A 99 17.45 6.90 2.91
N TYR A 100 17.14 8.18 3.13
CA TYR A 100 16.04 8.83 2.43
C TYR A 100 16.28 8.89 0.91
N LEU A 101 17.45 9.33 0.45
CA LEU A 101 17.80 9.39 -0.98
C LEU A 101 17.78 8.01 -1.65
N SER A 102 18.24 6.98 -0.95
CA SER A 102 18.21 5.59 -1.45
C SER A 102 16.79 5.11 -1.79
N SER A 103 15.79 5.60 -1.05
CA SER A 103 14.37 5.28 -1.25
C SER A 103 13.63 6.30 -2.13
N ALA A 104 14.20 7.51 -2.33
CA ALA A 104 13.54 8.62 -3.00
C ALA A 104 13.14 8.31 -4.45
N THR A 105 14.00 7.62 -5.20
CA THR A 105 13.70 7.23 -6.59
C THR A 105 12.47 6.32 -6.67
N GLN A 106 12.38 5.32 -5.78
CA GLN A 106 11.22 4.43 -5.74
C GLN A 106 9.96 5.17 -5.28
N MET A 107 10.09 6.06 -4.30
CA MET A 107 9.00 6.93 -3.86
C MET A 107 8.44 7.77 -5.01
N ILE A 108 9.30 8.49 -5.75
CA ILE A 108 8.89 9.32 -6.89
C ILE A 108 8.17 8.46 -7.94
N ARG A 109 8.73 7.30 -8.29
CA ARG A 109 8.13 6.35 -9.24
C ARG A 109 6.74 5.89 -8.82
N ASN A 110 6.54 5.57 -7.55
CA ASN A 110 5.23 5.16 -7.02
C ASN A 110 4.20 6.29 -7.14
N TYR A 111 4.58 7.52 -6.83
CA TYR A 111 3.71 8.69 -7.00
C TYR A 111 3.40 8.98 -8.47
N GLU A 112 4.39 8.87 -9.35
CA GLU A 112 4.24 9.03 -10.78
C GLU A 112 3.25 8.02 -11.35
N LEU A 113 3.42 6.73 -11.03
CA LEU A 113 2.51 5.66 -11.46
C LEU A 113 1.09 5.86 -10.95
N LYS A 114 0.93 6.25 -9.69
CA LYS A 114 -0.38 6.51 -9.07
C LYS A 114 -1.11 7.69 -9.71
N ASN A 115 -0.38 8.72 -10.11
CA ASN A 115 -0.94 9.97 -10.64
C ASN A 115 -0.87 10.09 -12.15
N ARG A 116 -0.31 9.09 -12.85
CA ARG A 116 -0.29 9.04 -14.31
C ARG A 116 -1.74 9.12 -14.78
N PRO A 117 -2.08 10.05 -15.70
CA PRO A 117 -3.43 10.10 -16.24
C PRO A 117 -3.74 8.76 -16.88
N LYS A 118 -4.59 7.96 -16.23
CA LYS A 118 -5.09 6.72 -16.81
C LYS A 118 -5.98 7.12 -18.00
N PRO A 119 -5.82 6.51 -19.18
CA PRO A 119 -6.71 6.79 -20.30
C PRO A 119 -8.14 6.52 -19.85
N LEU A 120 -9.03 7.51 -19.98
CA LEU A 120 -10.46 7.35 -19.74
C LEU A 120 -11.02 6.44 -20.84
N LEU A 121 -11.04 5.15 -20.56
CA LEU A 121 -11.60 4.14 -21.47
C LEU A 121 -13.13 4.31 -21.55
N SER A 122 -13.76 4.09 -22.71
CA SER A 122 -15.22 4.01 -22.77
C SER A 122 -15.73 2.75 -22.06
N ASP A 123 -17.00 2.73 -21.67
CA ASP A 123 -17.60 1.55 -21.04
C ASP A 123 -17.53 0.32 -21.98
N GLU A 124 -17.63 0.53 -23.30
CA GLU A 124 -17.48 -0.51 -24.33
C GLU A 124 -16.04 -1.06 -24.39
N GLN A 125 -15.04 -0.19 -24.26
CA GLN A 125 -13.63 -0.62 -24.21
C GLN A 125 -13.38 -1.45 -22.97
N LEU A 126 -13.91 -1.02 -21.81
CA LEU A 126 -13.79 -1.76 -20.56
C LEU A 126 -14.47 -3.13 -20.64
N GLU A 127 -15.69 -3.20 -21.19
CA GLU A 127 -16.37 -4.49 -21.40
C GLU A 127 -15.58 -5.40 -22.34
N THR A 128 -15.01 -4.86 -23.41
CA THR A 128 -14.16 -5.62 -24.33
C THR A 128 -12.92 -6.17 -23.63
N MET A 129 -12.25 -5.35 -22.80
CA MET A 129 -11.07 -5.78 -22.04
C MET A 129 -11.39 -6.88 -21.02
N LEU A 130 -12.57 -6.84 -20.38
CA LEU A 130 -12.99 -7.89 -19.45
C LEU A 130 -13.34 -9.21 -20.15
N LEU A 131 -13.92 -9.16 -21.35
CA LEU A 131 -14.38 -10.35 -22.08
C LEU A 131 -13.30 -10.96 -22.98
N HIS A 132 -12.41 -10.13 -23.51
CA HIS A 132 -11.36 -10.49 -24.46
C HIS A 132 -10.02 -9.84 -24.05
N PRO A 133 -9.49 -10.18 -22.86
CA PRO A 133 -8.22 -9.62 -22.42
C PRO A 133 -7.07 -10.08 -23.30
N LYS A 134 -6.11 -9.19 -23.57
CA LYS A 134 -4.87 -9.58 -24.24
C LYS A 134 -3.90 -10.24 -23.27
N ASP A 135 -3.82 -9.69 -22.06
CA ASP A 135 -3.00 -10.14 -20.95
C ASP A 135 -3.63 -9.74 -19.61
N GLU A 136 -2.97 -10.08 -18.49
CA GLU A 136 -3.45 -9.71 -17.16
C GLU A 136 -3.36 -8.21 -16.86
N ASN A 137 -2.41 -7.50 -17.47
CA ASN A 137 -2.27 -6.06 -17.27
C ASN A 137 -3.47 -5.31 -17.83
N ASP A 138 -4.00 -5.74 -18.99
CA ASP A 138 -5.25 -5.22 -19.55
C ASP A 138 -6.41 -5.39 -18.54
N LEU A 139 -6.51 -6.54 -17.88
CA LEU A 139 -7.53 -6.79 -16.86
C LEU A 139 -7.35 -5.88 -15.64
N ILE A 140 -6.13 -5.70 -15.15
CA ILE A 140 -5.83 -4.78 -14.03
C ILE A 140 -6.24 -3.35 -14.39
N ILE A 141 -5.87 -2.88 -15.59
CA ILE A 141 -6.22 -1.54 -16.08
C ILE A 141 -7.75 -1.37 -16.15
N ALA A 142 -8.46 -2.38 -16.66
CA ALA A 142 -9.91 -2.35 -16.77
C ALA A 142 -10.59 -2.30 -15.39
N LEU A 143 -10.20 -3.17 -14.46
CA LEU A 143 -10.75 -3.21 -13.10
C LEU A 143 -10.50 -1.90 -12.33
N GLU A 144 -9.29 -1.35 -12.45
CA GLU A 144 -8.93 -0.05 -11.85
C GLU A 144 -9.76 1.11 -12.39
N ASN A 145 -10.08 1.10 -13.69
CA ASN A 145 -10.97 2.08 -14.30
C ASN A 145 -12.42 1.90 -13.84
N ILE A 146 -12.89 0.66 -13.72
CA ILE A 146 -14.25 0.34 -13.28
C ILE A 146 -14.48 0.76 -11.84
N ARG A 147 -13.49 0.58 -10.95
CA ARG A 147 -13.57 1.02 -9.54
C ARG A 147 -13.89 2.51 -9.39
N GLN A 148 -13.52 3.32 -10.36
CA GLN A 148 -13.75 4.77 -10.37
C GLN A 148 -15.11 5.17 -11.00
N ARG A 149 -15.95 4.19 -11.35
CA ARG A 149 -17.23 4.37 -12.06
C ARG A 149 -18.37 3.71 -11.30
N LYS A 150 -19.58 3.84 -11.88
CA LYS A 150 -20.74 3.08 -11.44
C LYS A 150 -20.57 1.60 -11.80
N VAL A 151 -19.99 0.83 -10.88
CA VAL A 151 -19.64 -0.60 -11.05
C VAL A 151 -20.85 -1.45 -11.47
N SER A 152 -22.07 -1.07 -11.09
CA SER A 152 -23.30 -1.77 -11.47
C SER A 152 -23.48 -1.96 -12.98
N ASN A 153 -22.91 -1.07 -13.80
CA ASN A 153 -22.93 -1.19 -15.26
C ASN A 153 -22.13 -2.40 -15.76
N PHE A 154 -21.15 -2.86 -14.97
CA PHE A 154 -20.19 -3.89 -15.33
C PHE A 154 -20.43 -5.22 -14.62
N PHE A 155 -21.50 -5.36 -13.81
CA PHE A 155 -21.76 -6.59 -13.05
C PHE A 155 -21.78 -7.86 -13.93
N LYS A 156 -22.39 -7.80 -15.11
CA LYS A 156 -22.46 -8.96 -16.01
C LYS A 156 -21.07 -9.33 -16.59
N PRO A 157 -20.30 -8.39 -17.17
CA PRO A 157 -18.90 -8.64 -17.55
C PRO A 157 -18.02 -9.15 -16.40
N LEU A 158 -18.11 -8.55 -15.21
CA LEU A 158 -17.32 -8.97 -14.04
C LEU A 158 -17.64 -10.41 -13.62
N ARG A 159 -18.91 -10.80 -13.55
CA ARG A 159 -19.29 -12.20 -13.28
C ARG A 159 -18.72 -13.16 -14.32
N LYS A 160 -18.78 -12.82 -15.60
CA LYS A 160 -18.19 -13.66 -16.67
C LYS A 160 -16.67 -13.81 -16.49
N LEU A 161 -15.98 -12.73 -16.13
CA LEU A 161 -14.54 -12.77 -15.84
C LEU A 161 -14.22 -13.72 -14.68
N ILE A 162 -14.99 -13.65 -13.58
CA ILE A 162 -14.81 -14.48 -12.38
C ILE A 162 -15.02 -15.98 -12.71
N VAL A 163 -16.08 -16.30 -13.46
CA VAL A 163 -16.43 -17.67 -13.84
C VAL A 163 -15.48 -18.24 -14.89
N GLY A 164 -14.88 -17.38 -15.72
CA GLY A 164 -13.96 -17.79 -16.78
C GLY A 164 -12.65 -18.40 -16.27
N ASN A 165 -11.98 -19.15 -17.14
CA ASN A 165 -10.66 -19.74 -16.86
C ASN A 165 -9.49 -18.88 -17.37
N VAL A 166 -9.78 -17.71 -17.92
CA VAL A 166 -8.76 -16.82 -18.53
C VAL A 166 -8.03 -15.98 -17.49
N ALA A 167 -8.68 -15.70 -16.35
CA ALA A 167 -8.16 -14.80 -15.32
C ALA A 167 -7.46 -15.57 -14.19
N SER A 168 -6.33 -15.04 -13.71
CA SER A 168 -5.71 -15.52 -12.48
C SER A 168 -6.62 -15.37 -11.26
N ASN A 169 -6.29 -16.11 -10.20
CA ASN A 169 -6.95 -16.07 -8.91
C ASN A 169 -6.96 -14.66 -8.30
N PHE A 170 -5.89 -13.88 -8.52
CA PHE A 170 -5.81 -12.49 -8.12
C PHE A 170 -6.88 -11.64 -8.81
N ILE A 171 -6.95 -11.71 -10.15
CA ILE A 171 -7.91 -10.96 -10.96
C ILE A 171 -9.36 -11.34 -10.60
N LYS A 172 -9.64 -12.64 -10.44
CA LYS A 172 -10.96 -13.13 -10.00
C LYS A 172 -11.36 -12.50 -8.67
N THR A 173 -10.43 -12.40 -7.73
CA THR A 173 -10.69 -11.82 -6.40
C THR A 173 -10.91 -10.32 -6.47
N PHE A 174 -10.11 -9.58 -7.26
CA PHE A 174 -10.34 -8.16 -7.45
C PHE A 174 -11.71 -7.89 -8.09
N ALA A 175 -12.07 -8.62 -9.15
CA ALA A 175 -13.39 -8.53 -9.74
C ALA A 175 -14.51 -8.85 -8.74
N LEU A 176 -14.31 -9.87 -7.90
CA LEU A 176 -15.27 -10.26 -6.87
C LEU A 176 -15.44 -9.19 -5.79
N MET A 177 -14.35 -8.58 -5.32
CA MET A 177 -14.38 -7.48 -4.34
C MET A 177 -15.21 -6.30 -4.87
N LEU A 178 -15.05 -5.95 -6.15
CA LEU A 178 -15.87 -4.90 -6.78
C LEU A 178 -17.38 -5.24 -6.73
N LEU A 179 -17.75 -6.52 -6.88
CA LEU A 179 -19.15 -6.96 -6.78
C LEU A 179 -19.66 -6.93 -5.33
N ILE A 180 -18.84 -7.32 -4.36
CA ILE A 180 -19.17 -7.30 -2.93
C ILE A 180 -19.38 -5.87 -2.44
N GLU A 181 -18.41 -4.98 -2.68
CA GLU A 181 -18.46 -3.55 -2.29
C GLU A 181 -19.69 -2.85 -2.86
N ASN A 182 -20.15 -3.28 -4.03
CA ASN A 182 -21.31 -2.72 -4.73
C ASN A 182 -22.60 -3.55 -4.58
N LYS A 183 -22.59 -4.54 -3.68
CA LYS A 183 -23.77 -5.33 -3.27
C LYS A 183 -24.50 -6.01 -4.43
N ASP A 184 -23.77 -6.65 -5.33
CA ASP A 184 -24.37 -7.45 -6.40
C ASP A 184 -25.17 -8.64 -5.82
N GLU A 185 -26.42 -8.78 -6.25
CA GLU A 185 -27.40 -9.71 -5.66
C GLU A 185 -27.42 -11.08 -6.34
N LYS A 186 -26.64 -11.26 -7.40
CA LYS A 186 -26.66 -12.51 -8.19
C LYS A 186 -25.63 -13.49 -7.67
N GLU A 187 -26.07 -14.73 -7.48
CA GLU A 187 -25.18 -15.84 -7.18
C GLU A 187 -24.15 -16.05 -8.30
N ILE A 188 -22.92 -16.35 -7.90
CA ILE A 188 -21.80 -16.65 -8.78
C ILE A 188 -21.20 -17.98 -8.31
N THR A 189 -21.06 -18.92 -9.24
CA THR A 189 -20.35 -20.17 -9.02
C THR A 189 -19.07 -20.17 -9.84
N PHE A 190 -17.91 -20.30 -9.20
CA PHE A 190 -16.61 -20.22 -9.87
C PHE A 190 -15.58 -21.14 -9.23
N THR A 191 -14.53 -21.46 -9.98
CA THR A 191 -13.42 -22.28 -9.49
C THR A 191 -12.18 -21.43 -9.23
N LYS A 192 -11.56 -21.62 -8.07
CA LYS A 192 -10.34 -20.96 -7.61
C LYS A 192 -9.51 -21.96 -6.79
N ASN A 193 -8.21 -22.09 -7.06
CA ASN A 193 -7.33 -23.09 -6.40
C ASN A 193 -7.93 -24.51 -6.38
N GLU A 194 -8.49 -24.96 -7.50
CA GLU A 194 -9.12 -26.29 -7.65
C GLU A 194 -10.39 -26.52 -6.80
N LYS A 195 -10.80 -25.54 -5.99
CA LYS A 195 -12.05 -25.54 -5.24
C LYS A 195 -13.14 -24.76 -5.99
N THR A 196 -14.37 -25.23 -5.90
CA THR A 196 -15.55 -24.54 -6.46
C THR A 196 -16.29 -23.84 -5.34
N PHE A 197 -16.52 -22.54 -5.52
CA PHE A 197 -17.25 -21.67 -4.60
C PHE A 197 -18.58 -21.26 -5.22
N SER A 198 -19.63 -21.20 -4.42
CA SER A 198 -20.91 -20.58 -4.79
C SER A 198 -21.28 -19.57 -3.72
N LEU A 199 -21.47 -18.31 -4.11
CA LEU A 199 -21.79 -17.24 -3.17
C LEU A 199 -22.57 -16.11 -3.85
N ILE A 200 -23.27 -15.32 -3.03
CA ILE A 200 -23.94 -14.08 -3.43
C ILE A 200 -23.11 -12.91 -2.90
N PRO A 201 -22.52 -12.05 -3.75
CA PRO A 201 -21.60 -10.98 -3.30
C PRO A 201 -22.20 -10.04 -2.24
N LYS A 202 -23.49 -9.71 -2.35
CA LYS A 202 -24.20 -8.86 -1.37
C LYS A 202 -24.26 -9.46 0.04
N ASP A 203 -24.26 -10.79 0.16
CA ASP A 203 -24.39 -11.47 1.45
C ASP A 203 -23.03 -11.58 2.16
N ILE A 204 -21.95 -11.23 1.46
CA ILE A 204 -20.61 -11.17 2.04
C ILE A 204 -20.43 -9.87 2.83
N ASN A 205 -20.18 -10.00 4.13
CA ASN A 205 -19.92 -8.88 5.01
C ASN A 205 -18.42 -8.64 5.20
N LEU A 206 -17.91 -7.53 4.64
CA LEU A 206 -16.51 -7.16 4.77
C LEU A 206 -16.10 -6.78 6.20
N LEU A 207 -17.04 -6.37 7.05
CA LEU A 207 -16.74 -6.02 8.46
C LEU A 207 -16.29 -7.23 9.25
N ASP A 208 -16.87 -8.40 8.96
CA ASP A 208 -16.50 -9.64 9.63
C ASP A 208 -15.06 -10.05 9.29
N TYR A 209 -14.52 -9.61 8.14
CA TYR A 209 -13.11 -9.81 7.78
C TYR A 209 -12.17 -8.93 8.57
N ASN A 210 -12.49 -7.65 8.69
CA ASN A 210 -11.61 -6.73 9.43
C ASN A 210 -11.51 -7.14 10.90
N LEU A 211 -12.61 -7.61 11.49
CA LEU A 211 -12.61 -8.13 12.85
C LEU A 211 -11.79 -9.41 12.97
N LEU A 212 -11.97 -10.37 12.06
CA LEU A 212 -11.18 -11.60 12.04
C LEU A 212 -9.69 -11.33 11.81
N GLU A 213 -9.35 -10.35 10.99
CA GLU A 213 -7.98 -9.91 10.75
C GLU A 213 -7.35 -9.32 12.03
N GLU A 214 -8.08 -8.44 12.73
CA GLU A 214 -7.63 -7.88 14.01
C GLU A 214 -7.40 -8.96 15.05
N ASP A 215 -8.37 -9.87 15.24
CA ASP A 215 -8.27 -10.98 16.19
C ASP A 215 -7.08 -11.89 15.88
N LEU A 216 -6.88 -12.24 14.60
CA LEU A 216 -5.77 -13.07 14.13
C LEU A 216 -4.41 -12.44 14.48
N PHE A 217 -4.22 -11.13 14.26
CA PHE A 217 -2.94 -10.49 14.53
C PHE A 217 -2.70 -10.21 16.01
N ASP A 218 -3.75 -9.99 16.79
CA ASP A 218 -3.65 -9.88 18.24
C ASP A 218 -3.28 -11.24 18.88
N ASP A 219 -3.80 -12.35 18.33
CA ASP A 219 -3.38 -13.70 18.71
C ASP A 219 -1.91 -13.96 18.36
N ILE A 220 -1.46 -13.58 17.15
CA ILE A 220 -0.04 -13.73 16.75
C ILE A 220 0.88 -12.96 17.71
N GLU A 221 0.53 -11.72 18.06
CA GLU A 221 1.31 -10.93 19.01
C GLU A 221 1.34 -11.58 20.40
N THR A 222 0.19 -12.08 20.87
CA THR A 222 0.07 -12.73 22.19
C THR A 222 0.87 -14.03 22.26
N LEU A 223 0.83 -14.84 21.20
CA LEU A 223 1.52 -16.13 21.12
C LEU A 223 3.04 -15.97 21.03
N THR A 224 3.50 -15.03 20.21
CA THR A 224 4.93 -14.85 19.90
C THR A 224 5.63 -13.84 20.80
N LYS A 225 4.86 -12.93 21.43
CA LYS A 225 5.34 -11.76 22.18
C LYS A 225 6.30 -10.90 21.36
N ASN A 226 6.08 -10.85 20.05
CA ASN A 226 6.98 -10.19 19.10
C ASN A 226 6.18 -9.40 18.05
N THR A 227 6.19 -8.07 18.19
CA THR A 227 5.51 -7.15 17.27
C THR A 227 6.07 -7.23 15.84
N THR A 228 7.36 -7.53 15.68
CA THR A 228 7.96 -7.70 14.34
C THR A 228 7.41 -8.93 13.63
N ILE A 229 7.17 -10.04 14.35
CA ILE A 229 6.55 -11.24 13.76
C ILE A 229 5.11 -10.90 13.35
N ARG A 230 4.36 -10.20 14.21
CA ARG A 230 3.01 -9.72 13.88
C ARG A 230 3.00 -8.89 12.58
N ASP A 231 3.87 -7.89 12.48
CA ASP A 231 3.91 -6.99 11.32
C ASP A 231 4.27 -7.71 10.02
N VAL A 232 5.23 -8.65 10.07
CA VAL A 232 5.59 -9.47 8.90
C VAL A 232 4.46 -10.45 8.57
N SER A 233 3.83 -11.08 9.55
CA SER A 233 2.67 -11.94 9.32
C SER A 233 1.53 -11.18 8.65
N ARG A 234 1.30 -9.90 9.02
CA ARG A 234 0.33 -9.04 8.34
C ARG A 234 0.68 -8.81 6.87
N GLN A 235 1.92 -8.46 6.58
CA GLN A 235 2.36 -8.28 5.18
C GLN A 235 2.20 -9.57 4.35
N LEU A 236 2.51 -10.73 4.94
CA LEU A 236 2.32 -12.03 4.27
C LEU A 236 0.84 -12.36 4.07
N PHE A 237 0.00 -12.06 5.07
CA PHE A 237 -1.45 -12.25 4.96
C PHE A 237 -2.05 -11.36 3.87
N ASP A 238 -1.67 -10.08 3.78
CA ASP A 238 -2.16 -9.17 2.74
C ASP A 238 -1.87 -9.71 1.33
N GLN A 239 -0.71 -10.34 1.14
CA GLN A 239 -0.33 -11.00 -0.11
C GLN A 239 -1.18 -12.26 -0.37
N LEU A 240 -1.36 -13.09 0.65
CA LEU A 240 -2.12 -14.33 0.57
C LEU A 240 -3.63 -14.11 0.43
N PHE A 241 -4.16 -13.04 1.00
CA PHE A 241 -5.60 -12.77 1.07
C PHE A 241 -6.24 -12.82 -0.32
N PHE A 242 -5.65 -12.12 -1.29
CA PHE A 242 -6.15 -12.13 -2.67
C PHE A 242 -6.06 -13.50 -3.33
N LEU A 243 -5.14 -14.36 -2.91
CA LEU A 243 -5.01 -15.73 -3.45
C LEU A 243 -5.94 -16.71 -2.77
N LEU A 244 -6.29 -16.49 -1.50
CA LEU A 244 -7.08 -17.42 -0.71
C LEU A 244 -8.57 -17.08 -0.66
N PHE A 245 -8.96 -15.80 -0.80
CA PHE A 245 -10.37 -15.38 -0.73
C PHE A 245 -11.23 -16.09 -1.79
N PRO A 246 -12.44 -16.59 -1.48
CA PRO A 246 -13.16 -16.51 -0.21
C PRO A 246 -12.90 -17.70 0.75
N ASP A 247 -11.95 -18.60 0.46
CA ASP A 247 -11.73 -19.85 1.22
C ASP A 247 -11.41 -19.60 2.71
N VAL A 248 -10.55 -18.61 3.00
CA VAL A 248 -10.19 -18.20 4.38
C VAL A 248 -11.40 -17.81 5.20
N VAL A 249 -12.42 -17.27 4.53
CA VAL A 249 -13.68 -16.85 5.15
C VAL A 249 -14.57 -18.04 5.39
N ALA A 250 -14.70 -18.88 4.37
CA ALA A 250 -15.64 -19.99 4.39
C ALA A 250 -15.25 -21.02 5.47
N ASN A 251 -13.95 -21.13 5.77
CA ASN A 251 -13.41 -22.08 6.73
C ASN A 251 -12.81 -21.37 7.96
N MET A 252 -13.62 -20.59 8.68
CA MET A 252 -13.19 -19.93 9.94
C MET A 252 -12.65 -20.93 10.99
N ASP A 253 -13.02 -22.21 10.90
CA ASP A 253 -12.48 -23.27 11.76
C ASP A 253 -10.97 -23.53 11.52
N GLU A 254 -10.42 -23.08 10.38
CA GLU A 254 -9.00 -23.18 10.03
C GLU A 254 -8.17 -21.94 10.43
N THR A 255 -8.76 -20.97 11.14
CA THR A 255 -8.08 -19.73 11.58
C THR A 255 -6.79 -20.04 12.37
N ASN A 256 -6.79 -21.10 13.19
CA ASN A 256 -5.60 -21.54 13.92
C ASN A 256 -4.49 -22.05 12.99
N LEU A 257 -4.84 -22.79 11.92
CA LEU A 257 -3.86 -23.27 10.94
C LEU A 257 -3.26 -22.10 10.16
N LEU A 258 -4.09 -21.14 9.75
CA LEU A 258 -3.63 -19.91 9.11
C LEU A 258 -2.68 -19.12 10.03
N THR A 259 -3.07 -18.93 11.30
CA THR A 259 -2.27 -18.26 12.32
C THR A 259 -0.90 -18.93 12.49
N GLY A 260 -0.90 -20.25 12.71
CA GLY A 260 0.32 -21.03 12.84
C GLY A 260 1.21 -20.93 11.60
N ALA A 261 0.63 -21.03 10.39
CA ALA A 261 1.38 -20.96 9.15
C ALA A 261 2.02 -19.57 8.93
N LEU A 262 1.29 -18.49 9.22
CA LEU A 262 1.80 -17.12 9.12
C LEU A 262 2.93 -16.85 10.11
N ILE A 263 2.84 -17.38 11.34
CA ILE A 263 3.91 -17.30 12.33
C ILE A 263 5.17 -17.97 11.79
N VAL A 264 5.06 -19.22 11.32
CA VAL A 264 6.21 -19.99 10.80
C VAL A 264 6.86 -19.27 9.62
N LEU A 265 6.08 -18.83 8.64
CA LEU A 265 6.58 -18.12 7.47
C LEU A 265 7.27 -16.80 7.83
N ALA A 266 6.70 -16.04 8.78
CA ALA A 266 7.33 -14.82 9.27
C ALA A 266 8.66 -15.11 9.99
N GLY A 267 8.73 -16.17 10.78
CA GLY A 267 9.96 -16.64 11.42
C GLY A 267 11.06 -17.00 10.42
N GLU A 268 10.70 -17.73 9.35
CA GLU A 268 11.61 -18.06 8.25
C GLU A 268 12.13 -16.81 7.53
N TYR A 269 11.23 -15.88 7.20
CA TYR A 269 11.57 -14.62 6.53
C TYR A 269 12.54 -13.77 7.38
N LEU A 270 12.26 -13.65 8.68
CA LEU A 270 13.08 -12.91 9.64
C LEU A 270 14.32 -13.68 10.11
N LYS A 271 14.51 -14.94 9.67
CA LYS A 271 15.57 -15.85 10.17
C LYS A 271 15.59 -15.95 11.70
N THR A 272 14.41 -15.92 12.31
CA THR A 272 14.22 -15.96 13.76
C THR A 272 13.76 -17.36 14.19
N GLN A 273 14.30 -17.87 15.30
CA GLN A 273 13.84 -19.15 15.84
C GLN A 273 12.46 -18.99 16.46
N ILE A 274 11.50 -19.76 15.94
CA ILE A 274 10.15 -19.87 16.49
C ILE A 274 10.03 -21.20 17.21
N ASN A 275 9.46 -21.17 18.41
CA ASN A 275 9.15 -22.39 19.17
C ASN A 275 7.90 -23.04 18.58
N LEU A 276 8.09 -23.85 17.53
CA LEU A 276 7.00 -24.52 16.81
C LEU A 276 6.14 -25.40 17.74
N ASP A 277 6.77 -26.12 18.67
CA ASP A 277 6.06 -27.02 19.59
C ASP A 277 5.11 -26.25 20.52
N ASP A 278 5.52 -25.07 20.98
CA ASP A 278 4.66 -24.19 21.80
C ASP A 278 3.48 -23.63 20.99
N ILE A 279 3.68 -23.26 19.73
CA ILE A 279 2.61 -22.80 18.83
C ILE A 279 1.61 -23.93 18.55
N ILE A 280 2.11 -25.14 18.22
CA ILE A 280 1.28 -26.31 17.96
C ILE A 280 0.41 -26.65 19.18
N LEU A 281 0.99 -26.60 20.38
CA LEU A 281 0.27 -26.88 21.62
C LEU A 281 -0.80 -25.81 21.92
N LYS A 282 -0.47 -24.54 21.82
CA LYS A 282 -1.39 -23.43 22.15
C LYS A 282 -2.56 -23.33 21.18
N LEU A 283 -2.31 -23.54 19.89
CA LEU A 283 -3.32 -23.49 18.83
C LEU A 283 -4.01 -24.85 18.60
N GLN A 284 -3.63 -25.90 19.34
CA GLN A 284 -4.16 -27.27 19.23
C GLN A 284 -4.06 -27.83 17.81
N LEU A 285 -2.91 -27.62 17.16
CA LEU A 285 -2.71 -27.97 15.75
C LEU A 285 -2.18 -29.40 15.58
N ASN A 286 -2.47 -30.00 14.42
CA ASN A 286 -1.72 -31.14 13.94
C ASN A 286 -0.46 -30.65 13.23
N LYS A 287 0.70 -31.19 13.61
CA LYS A 287 1.99 -30.81 13.03
C LYS A 287 2.04 -31.03 11.50
N ASN A 288 1.53 -32.15 11.03
CA ASN A 288 1.58 -32.49 9.60
C ASN A 288 0.70 -31.54 8.77
N GLU A 289 -0.50 -31.23 9.28
CA GLU A 289 -1.41 -30.27 8.63
C GLU A 289 -0.80 -28.87 8.58
N LEU A 290 -0.15 -28.43 9.67
CA LEU A 290 0.57 -27.15 9.69
C LEU A 290 1.70 -27.11 8.65
N GLU A 291 2.51 -28.16 8.55
CA GLU A 291 3.60 -28.24 7.57
C GLU A 291 3.09 -28.23 6.12
N GLU A 292 1.95 -28.88 5.85
CA GLU A 292 1.28 -28.82 4.56
C GLU A 292 0.79 -27.40 4.21
N TYR A 293 0.17 -26.71 5.18
CA TYR A 293 -0.29 -25.32 5.01
C TYR A 293 0.87 -24.36 4.77
N VAL A 294 1.95 -24.47 5.57
CA VAL A 294 3.17 -23.67 5.39
C VAL A 294 3.74 -23.88 3.99
N SER A 295 3.84 -25.12 3.53
CA SER A 295 4.37 -25.46 2.21
C SER A 295 3.49 -24.89 1.09
N LYS A 296 2.17 -25.04 1.20
CA LYS A 296 1.19 -24.50 0.26
C LYS A 296 1.27 -22.98 0.16
N TYR A 297 1.26 -22.28 1.30
CA TYR A 297 1.30 -20.82 1.33
C TYR A 297 2.65 -20.26 0.88
N ARG A 298 3.75 -20.94 1.20
CA ARG A 298 5.07 -20.58 0.66
C ARG A 298 5.07 -20.63 -0.87
N LEU A 299 4.54 -21.69 -1.46
CA LEU A 299 4.44 -21.81 -2.92
C LEU A 299 3.57 -20.71 -3.53
N LEU A 300 2.44 -20.37 -2.90
CA LEU A 300 1.58 -19.28 -3.34
C LEU A 300 2.27 -17.92 -3.30
N ILE A 301 3.04 -17.64 -2.25
CA ILE A 301 3.80 -16.39 -2.13
C ILE A 301 4.89 -16.33 -3.19
N VAL A 302 5.69 -17.40 -3.37
CA VAL A 302 6.76 -17.42 -4.37
C VAL A 302 6.22 -17.23 -5.79
N ASN A 303 5.16 -17.97 -6.14
CA ASN A 303 4.55 -17.92 -7.48
C ASN A 303 3.75 -16.64 -7.75
N SER A 304 3.57 -15.76 -6.75
CA SER A 304 2.93 -14.45 -6.96
C SER A 304 3.89 -13.38 -7.51
N PHE A 305 5.19 -13.69 -7.60
CA PHE A 305 6.25 -12.81 -8.10
C PHE A 305 6.82 -13.18 -9.48
N ASP A 306 6.28 -14.22 -10.12
CA ASP A 306 6.60 -14.63 -11.51
C ASP A 306 5.46 -14.23 -12.47
#